data_AF-A0A5D3YSD8-F1
#
_entry.id   AF-A0A5D3YSD8-F1
#
_cell.length_a   1.000
_cell.length_b   1.000
_cell.length_c   1.000
_cell.angle_alpha   90.00
_cell.angle_beta   90.00
_cell.angle_gamma   90.00
#
_symmetry.space_group_name_H-M   'P 1'
#
loop_
_entity.id
_entity.type
_entity.pdbx_description
1 polymer ?
#
loop_
_entity_poly.entity_id
_entity_poly.type
_entity_poly.pdbx_seq_one_letter_code
_entity_poly.pdbx_strand_id
1 'polypeptide(L)'
;MKPSRFLAYATLIIVVAGGAIWYIINDYYDTKAARQSQKADIVMYKNEGCQCCDKWAYYMQGKGYSVKTVTSRVLSQVKAEQEIPQNMGACHTALIGDYVVEGHVPVEDVKRLLREQPDAKGIVVPGMPASSPGMNTALNEPFKVYLLKNDGSTELFAQH
;
A
#
# COMPACT_ATOMS: atom_id res chain seq x y z
N MET A 1 44.64 37.06 -28.53
CA MET A 1 43.97 35.75 -28.64
C MET A 1 42.53 35.99 -29.07
N LYS A 2 42.04 35.37 -30.17
CA LYS A 2 40.72 35.67 -30.76
C LYS A 2 39.59 35.08 -29.88
N PRO A 3 38.61 35.88 -29.41
CA PRO A 3 37.56 35.45 -28.46
C PRO A 3 36.55 34.45 -29.04
N SER A 4 36.57 34.19 -30.36
CA SER A 4 35.60 33.33 -31.04
C SER A 4 35.64 31.85 -30.60
N ARG A 5 36.80 31.34 -30.16
CA ARG A 5 36.93 29.95 -29.69
C ARG A 5 36.38 29.76 -28.28
N PHE A 6 36.51 30.77 -27.42
CA PHE A 6 35.98 30.73 -26.05
C PHE A 6 34.45 30.65 -26.03
N LEU A 7 33.79 31.44 -26.88
CA LEU A 7 32.33 31.40 -27.03
C LEU A 7 31.84 30.04 -27.53
N ALA A 8 32.55 29.42 -28.48
CA ALA A 8 32.19 28.10 -29.00
C ALA A 8 32.37 26.97 -27.95
N TYR A 9 33.40 27.03 -27.11
CA TYR A 9 33.56 26.06 -26.03
C TYR A 9 32.53 26.28 -24.92
N ALA A 10 32.20 27.52 -24.59
CA ALA A 10 31.17 27.84 -23.58
C ALA A 10 29.78 27.33 -24.01
N THR A 11 29.39 27.50 -25.27
CA THR A 11 28.11 26.99 -25.78
C THR A 11 28.07 25.46 -25.81
N LEU A 12 29.16 24.81 -26.21
CA LEU A 12 29.26 23.34 -26.20
C LEU A 12 29.07 22.78 -24.77
N ILE A 13 29.71 23.41 -23.77
CA ILE A 13 29.60 23.00 -22.37
C ILE A 13 28.16 23.16 -21.86
N ILE A 14 27.49 24.27 -22.19
CA ILE A 14 26.10 24.51 -21.76
C ILE A 14 25.14 23.48 -22.36
N VAL A 15 25.29 23.13 -23.63
CA VAL A 15 24.44 22.13 -24.29
C VAL A 15 24.65 20.74 -23.70
N VAL A 16 25.90 20.33 -23.47
CA VAL A 16 26.22 19.04 -22.85
C VAL A 16 25.72 18.97 -21.41
N ALA A 17 25.94 20.02 -20.62
CA ALA A 17 25.45 20.09 -19.25
C ALA A 17 23.91 20.10 -19.18
N GLY A 18 23.25 20.86 -20.06
CA GLY A 18 21.79 20.89 -20.15
C GLY A 18 21.19 19.54 -20.56
N GLY A 19 21.82 18.84 -21.52
CA GLY A 19 21.43 17.50 -21.93
C GLY A 19 21.61 16.46 -20.82
N ALA A 20 22.72 16.53 -20.08
CA ALA A 20 22.97 15.65 -18.94
C ALA A 20 21.97 15.88 -17.80
N ILE A 21 21.67 17.15 -17.47
CA ILE A 21 20.68 17.51 -16.45
C ILE A 21 19.27 17.04 -16.88
N TRP A 22 18.88 17.28 -18.12
CA TRP A 22 17.60 16.83 -18.65
C TRP A 22 17.47 15.30 -18.59
N TYR A 23 18.50 14.57 -19.00
CA TYR A 23 18.54 13.11 -18.94
C TYR A 23 18.41 12.59 -17.50
N ILE A 24 19.18 13.14 -16.54
CA ILE A 24 19.13 12.74 -15.13
C ILE A 24 17.74 12.99 -14.53
N ILE A 25 17.15 14.16 -14.82
CA ILE A 25 15.82 14.50 -14.32
C ILE A 25 14.79 13.52 -14.89
N ASN A 26 14.84 13.23 -16.19
CA ASN A 26 13.87 12.34 -16.82
C ASN A 26 14.01 10.89 -16.32
N ASP A 27 15.23 10.38 -16.24
CA ASP A 27 15.54 9.04 -15.71
C ASP A 27 15.06 8.86 -14.25
N TYR A 28 15.23 9.90 -13.42
CA TYR A 28 14.71 9.92 -12.06
C TYR A 28 13.17 9.78 -12.02
N TYR A 29 12.46 10.53 -12.87
CA TYR A 29 11.00 10.45 -12.92
C TYR A 29 10.49 9.15 -13.55
N ASP A 30 11.14 8.63 -14.58
CA ASP A 30 10.81 7.35 -15.21
C ASP A 30 10.99 6.19 -14.24
N THR A 31 12.10 6.17 -13.50
CA THR A 31 12.37 5.16 -12.46
C THR A 31 11.35 5.24 -11.32
N LYS A 32 10.98 6.45 -10.90
CA LYS A 32 9.94 6.65 -9.88
C LYS A 32 8.58 6.13 -10.37
N ALA A 33 8.21 6.42 -11.62
CA ALA A 33 6.98 5.95 -12.23
C ALA A 33 6.97 4.42 -12.40
N ALA A 34 8.08 3.80 -12.78
CA ALA A 34 8.21 2.35 -12.90
C ALA A 34 8.04 1.63 -11.56
N ARG A 35 8.63 2.16 -10.47
CA ARG A 35 8.40 1.65 -9.09
C ARG A 35 6.94 1.79 -8.67
N GLN A 36 6.27 2.86 -9.07
CA GLN A 36 4.85 3.08 -8.79
C GLN A 36 3.94 2.19 -9.66
N SER A 37 4.42 1.75 -10.82
CA SER A 37 3.68 0.92 -11.78
C SER A 37 3.70 -0.57 -11.45
N GLN A 38 4.66 -1.06 -10.66
CA GLN A 38 4.49 -2.35 -10.00
C GLN A 38 3.45 -2.16 -8.89
N LYS A 39 2.19 -2.55 -9.15
CA LYS A 39 1.18 -2.61 -8.10
C LYS A 39 1.75 -3.41 -6.94
N ALA A 40 1.92 -2.76 -5.80
CA ALA A 40 2.62 -3.31 -4.66
C ALA A 40 2.13 -4.72 -4.33
N ASP A 41 3.07 -5.66 -4.21
CA ASP A 41 2.78 -7.03 -3.83
C ASP A 41 2.21 -7.05 -2.42
N ILE A 42 1.05 -7.69 -2.26
CA ILE A 42 0.43 -7.93 -0.97
C ILE A 42 0.93 -9.27 -0.44
N VAL A 43 1.43 -9.29 0.78
CA VAL A 43 1.65 -10.53 1.54
C VAL A 43 0.57 -10.64 2.60
N MET A 44 -0.33 -11.61 2.47
CA MET A 44 -1.44 -11.82 3.38
C MET A 44 -1.20 -13.05 4.26
N TYR A 45 -1.19 -12.83 5.58
CA TYR A 45 -1.14 -13.89 6.58
C TYR A 45 -2.55 -14.24 7.06
N LYS A 46 -2.87 -15.54 7.05
CA LYS A 46 -4.16 -16.06 7.51
C LYS A 46 -4.01 -17.43 8.16
N ASN A 47 -5.01 -17.82 8.95
CA ASN A 47 -5.14 -19.20 9.42
C ASN A 47 -5.58 -20.13 8.26
N GLU A 48 -5.24 -21.41 8.38
CA GLU A 48 -5.68 -22.44 7.45
C GLU A 48 -7.22 -22.53 7.39
N GLY A 49 -7.78 -22.77 6.21
CA GLY A 49 -9.23 -22.92 6.02
C GLY A 49 -10.08 -21.63 6.08
N CYS A 50 -9.49 -20.45 6.33
CA CYS A 50 -10.26 -19.20 6.33
C CYS A 50 -10.73 -18.79 4.91
N GLN A 51 -11.94 -19.18 4.52
CA GLN A 51 -12.47 -18.93 3.18
C GLN A 51 -12.78 -17.45 2.89
N CYS A 52 -13.24 -16.68 3.88
CA CYS A 52 -13.49 -15.25 3.69
C CYS A 52 -12.17 -14.49 3.41
N CYS A 53 -11.08 -14.91 4.05
CA CYS A 53 -9.73 -14.40 3.76
C CYS A 53 -9.32 -14.67 2.30
N ASP A 54 -9.60 -15.86 1.77
CA ASP A 54 -9.33 -16.18 0.35
C ASP A 54 -10.16 -15.31 -0.59
N LYS A 55 -11.45 -15.12 -0.27
CA LYS A 55 -12.33 -14.22 -1.04
C LYS A 55 -11.84 -12.78 -1.04
N TRP A 56 -11.29 -12.29 0.07
CA TRP A 56 -10.68 -10.96 0.12
C TRP A 56 -9.43 -10.89 -0.77
N ALA A 57 -8.56 -11.91 -0.75
CA ALA A 57 -7.42 -12.00 -1.66
C ALA A 57 -7.86 -12.00 -3.14
N TYR A 58 -8.87 -12.78 -3.50
CA TYR A 58 -9.43 -12.79 -4.86
C TYR A 58 -10.05 -11.44 -5.24
N TYR A 59 -10.73 -10.78 -4.31
CA TYR A 59 -11.24 -9.43 -4.51
C TYR A 59 -10.11 -8.45 -4.84
N MET A 60 -9.02 -8.45 -4.07
CA MET A 60 -7.85 -7.60 -4.32
C MET A 60 -7.17 -7.91 -5.64
N GLN A 61 -7.03 -9.20 -5.99
CA GLN A 61 -6.52 -9.65 -7.28
C GLN A 61 -7.41 -9.19 -8.44
N GLY A 62 -8.73 -9.23 -8.30
CA GLY A 62 -9.68 -8.68 -9.28
C GLY A 62 -9.57 -7.17 -9.45
N LYS A 63 -8.99 -6.46 -8.47
CA LYS A 63 -8.62 -5.02 -8.57
C LYS A 63 -7.18 -4.81 -9.05
N GLY A 64 -6.52 -5.92 -9.39
CA GLY A 64 -5.21 -6.05 -10.01
C GLY A 64 -4.04 -5.99 -9.06
N TYR A 65 -4.22 -6.17 -7.76
CA TYR A 65 -3.10 -6.39 -6.84
C TYR A 65 -2.59 -7.83 -6.96
N SER A 66 -1.29 -8.02 -6.83
CA SER A 66 -0.71 -9.34 -6.60
C SER A 66 -0.87 -9.68 -5.12
N VAL A 67 -1.40 -10.86 -4.80
CA VAL A 67 -1.59 -11.29 -3.40
C VAL A 67 -0.94 -12.66 -3.20
N LYS A 68 0.12 -12.69 -2.40
CA LYS A 68 0.75 -13.90 -1.89
C LYS A 68 0.16 -14.26 -0.53
N THR A 69 -0.48 -15.41 -0.45
CA THR A 69 -1.03 -15.91 0.80
C THR A 69 0.00 -16.74 1.56
N VAL A 70 0.16 -16.46 2.86
CA VAL A 70 0.99 -17.22 3.79
C VAL A 70 0.09 -17.79 4.87
N THR A 71 -0.04 -19.12 4.90
CA THR A 71 -0.74 -19.80 5.98
C THR A 71 0.14 -19.76 7.23
N SER A 72 -0.30 -19.02 8.24
CA SER A 72 0.37 -18.97 9.54
C SER A 72 -0.33 -19.92 10.51
N ARG A 73 0.46 -20.72 11.24
CA ARG A 73 -0.06 -21.52 12.38
C ARG A 73 -0.34 -20.65 13.61
N VAL A 74 0.20 -19.43 13.66
CA VAL A 74 0.07 -18.53 14.81
C VAL A 74 -0.15 -17.10 14.31
N LEU A 75 -1.32 -16.82 13.72
CA LEU A 75 -1.66 -15.49 13.22
C LEU A 75 -1.60 -14.41 14.31
N SER A 76 -1.84 -14.77 15.58
CA SER A 76 -1.71 -13.85 16.71
C SER A 76 -0.29 -13.30 16.89
N GLN A 77 0.75 -14.07 16.55
CA GLN A 77 2.14 -13.58 16.59
C GLN A 77 2.36 -12.54 15.51
N VAL A 78 1.87 -12.77 14.29
CA VAL A 78 1.94 -11.77 13.19
C VAL A 78 1.28 -10.46 13.63
N LYS A 79 0.08 -10.53 14.22
CA LYS A 79 -0.62 -9.33 14.72
C LYS A 79 0.18 -8.61 15.81
N ALA A 80 0.79 -9.36 16.72
CA ALA A 80 1.60 -8.80 17.80
C ALA A 80 2.89 -8.14 17.27
N GLU A 81 3.58 -8.75 16.30
CA GLU A 81 4.76 -8.19 15.64
C GLU A 81 4.43 -6.89 14.88
N GLN A 82 3.23 -6.80 14.32
CA GLN A 82 2.72 -5.58 13.69
C GLN A 82 2.10 -4.59 14.69
N GLU A 83 2.13 -4.92 15.99
CA GLU A 83 1.57 -4.12 17.09
C GLU A 83 0.09 -3.75 16.89
N ILE A 84 -0.68 -4.67 16.31
CA ILE A 84 -2.12 -4.50 16.14
C ILE A 84 -2.80 -4.70 17.49
N PRO A 85 -3.56 -3.71 17.99
CA PRO A 85 -4.30 -3.85 19.24
C PRO A 85 -5.25 -5.05 19.20
N GLN A 86 -5.41 -5.75 20.32
CA GLN A 86 -6.23 -6.97 20.38
C GLN A 86 -7.69 -6.73 19.95
N ASN A 87 -8.26 -5.57 20.29
CA ASN A 87 -9.61 -5.17 19.90
C ASN A 87 -9.73 -4.68 18.44
N MET A 88 -8.62 -4.54 17.73
CA MET A 88 -8.57 -4.11 16.33
C MET A 88 -8.25 -5.26 15.36
N GLY A 89 -8.09 -6.48 15.88
CA GLY A 89 -7.76 -7.65 15.10
C GLY A 89 -8.93 -8.19 14.24
N ALA A 90 -8.55 -8.87 13.16
CA ALA A 90 -9.44 -9.53 12.21
C ALA A 90 -8.91 -10.92 11.79
N CYS A 91 -9.59 -11.56 10.84
CA CYS A 91 -9.28 -12.92 10.39
C CYS A 91 -7.97 -13.08 9.60
N HIS A 92 -7.40 -11.99 9.09
CA HIS A 92 -6.12 -11.97 8.37
C HIS A 92 -5.41 -10.63 8.56
N THR A 93 -4.11 -10.62 8.28
CA THR A 93 -3.24 -9.43 8.29
C THR A 93 -2.49 -9.38 6.97
N ALA A 94 -2.64 -8.30 6.23
CA ALA A 94 -1.96 -8.09 4.95
C ALA A 94 -0.91 -6.98 5.08
N LEU A 95 0.23 -7.18 4.42
CA LEU A 95 1.29 -6.18 4.32
C LEU A 95 1.39 -5.70 2.87
N ILE A 96 1.47 -4.38 2.70
CA ILE A 96 1.58 -3.74 1.39
C ILE A 96 2.44 -2.47 1.49
N GLY A 97 3.61 -2.48 0.84
CA GLY A 97 4.63 -1.47 1.09
C GLY A 97 5.02 -1.47 2.57
N ASP A 98 5.00 -0.29 3.20
CA ASP A 98 5.30 -0.11 4.62
C ASP A 98 4.05 -0.19 5.52
N TYR A 99 2.89 -0.53 4.95
CA TYR A 99 1.62 -0.49 5.67
C TYR A 99 1.04 -1.87 5.99
N VAL A 100 0.39 -1.93 7.14
CA VAL A 100 -0.52 -2.98 7.57
C VAL A 100 -1.93 -2.72 7.04
N VAL A 101 -2.56 -3.76 6.51
CA VAL A 101 -3.98 -3.79 6.13
C VAL A 101 -4.62 -4.95 6.88
N GLU A 102 -5.33 -4.63 7.96
CA GLU A 102 -5.91 -5.63 8.86
C GLU A 102 -7.39 -5.87 8.54
N GLY A 103 -7.72 -7.12 8.23
CA GLY A 103 -9.11 -7.52 7.96
C GLY A 103 -9.65 -7.11 6.60
N HIS A 104 -10.98 -7.14 6.48
CA HIS A 104 -11.71 -6.99 5.22
C HIS A 104 -11.80 -5.54 4.75
N VAL A 105 -10.64 -4.90 4.53
CA VAL A 105 -10.52 -3.51 4.11
C VAL A 105 -10.87 -3.36 2.63
N PRO A 106 -11.70 -2.37 2.23
CA PRO A 106 -12.00 -2.09 0.83
C PRO A 106 -10.81 -1.55 0.03
N VAL A 107 -10.77 -1.86 -1.28
CA VAL A 107 -9.63 -1.51 -2.13
C VAL A 107 -9.45 0.00 -2.27
N GLU A 108 -10.54 0.77 -2.23
CA GLU A 108 -10.52 2.22 -2.30
C GLU A 108 -9.76 2.84 -1.12
N ASP A 109 -9.90 2.26 0.08
CA ASP A 109 -9.20 2.72 1.27
C ASP A 109 -7.73 2.32 1.24
N VAL A 110 -7.41 1.11 0.75
CA VAL A 110 -6.01 0.71 0.49
C VAL A 110 -5.35 1.63 -0.54
N LYS A 111 -6.04 1.96 -1.63
CA LYS A 111 -5.55 2.92 -2.64
C LYS A 111 -5.35 4.31 -2.05
N ARG A 112 -6.26 4.74 -1.19
CA ARG A 112 -6.16 6.02 -0.49
C ARG A 112 -4.94 6.04 0.42
N LEU A 113 -4.74 4.99 1.22
CA LEU A 113 -3.57 4.84 2.10
C LEU A 113 -2.26 4.96 1.32
N LEU A 114 -2.12 4.20 0.23
CA LEU A 114 -0.90 4.22 -0.60
C LEU A 114 -0.68 5.54 -1.35
N ARG A 115 -1.74 6.30 -1.60
CA ARG A 115 -1.65 7.61 -2.25
C ARG A 115 -1.26 8.70 -1.24
N GLU A 116 -1.93 8.71 -0.10
CA GLU A 116 -1.77 9.76 0.94
C GLU A 116 -0.53 9.52 1.80
N GLN A 117 -0.09 8.26 1.92
CA GLN A 117 1.08 7.85 2.69
C GLN A 117 1.15 8.54 4.06
N PRO A 118 0.11 8.44 4.90
CA PRO A 118 0.11 9.03 6.23
C PRO A 118 1.20 8.38 7.10
N ASP A 119 1.70 9.14 8.08
CA ASP A 119 2.59 8.62 9.13
C ASP A 119 1.77 7.76 10.10
N ALA A 120 1.65 6.49 9.78
CA ALA A 120 0.81 5.51 10.46
C ALA A 120 1.30 4.09 10.16
N LYS A 121 0.89 3.12 10.99
CA LYS A 121 1.14 1.69 10.72
C LYS A 121 0.28 1.18 9.58
N GLY A 122 -0.92 1.70 9.41
CA GLY A 122 -1.81 1.26 8.33
C GLY A 122 -3.29 1.45 8.65
N ILE A 123 -4.14 0.59 8.09
CA ILE A 123 -5.59 0.66 8.26
C ILE A 123 -6.19 -0.68 8.65
N VAL A 124 -7.27 -0.64 9.43
CA VAL A 124 -7.87 -1.81 10.04
C VAL A 124 -9.39 -1.80 9.92
N VAL A 125 -9.98 -2.96 9.64
CA VAL A 125 -11.41 -3.28 9.80
C VAL A 125 -11.51 -4.36 10.86
N PRO A 126 -11.83 -4.01 12.12
CA PRO A 126 -11.90 -4.98 13.21
C PRO A 126 -13.00 -6.02 12.99
N GLY A 127 -12.72 -7.26 13.41
CA GLY A 127 -13.67 -8.37 13.29
C GLY A 127 -13.88 -8.82 11.84
N MET A 128 -15.15 -9.06 11.47
CA MET A 128 -15.56 -9.52 10.14
C MET A 128 -16.95 -8.97 9.76
N PRO A 129 -17.08 -7.67 9.43
CA PRO A 129 -18.38 -7.08 9.09
C PRO A 129 -19.01 -7.76 7.88
N ALA A 130 -20.31 -8.06 7.93
CA ALA A 130 -20.96 -8.94 6.94
C ALA A 130 -21.00 -8.35 5.52
N SER A 131 -21.06 -7.03 5.38
CA SER A 131 -21.05 -6.32 4.09
C SER A 131 -19.65 -6.09 3.51
N SER A 132 -18.59 -6.34 4.30
CA SER A 132 -17.21 -6.07 3.88
C SER A 132 -16.75 -7.00 2.73
N PRO A 133 -15.76 -6.58 1.91
CA PRO A 133 -15.27 -7.38 0.78
C PRO A 133 -14.74 -8.75 1.23
N GLY A 134 -15.21 -9.82 0.61
CA GLY A 134 -14.85 -11.20 0.98
C GLY A 134 -15.78 -11.83 2.02
N MET A 135 -16.50 -11.02 2.81
CA MET A 135 -17.64 -11.48 3.62
C MET A 135 -18.90 -11.53 2.75
N ASN A 136 -19.34 -10.38 2.24
CA ASN A 136 -20.48 -10.22 1.32
C ASN A 136 -21.74 -11.04 1.67
N THR A 137 -22.01 -11.24 2.96
CA THR A 137 -23.16 -12.00 3.49
C THR A 137 -24.35 -11.12 3.84
N ALA A 138 -24.15 -9.80 3.93
CA ALA A 138 -25.20 -8.81 4.06
C ALA A 138 -24.99 -7.67 3.05
N LEU A 139 -26.08 -6.98 2.68
CA LEU A 139 -26.03 -5.79 1.86
C LEU A 139 -26.15 -4.56 2.75
N ASN A 140 -25.29 -3.55 2.52
CA ASN A 140 -25.39 -2.21 3.12
C ASN A 140 -25.38 -2.17 4.66
N GLU A 141 -24.84 -3.18 5.34
CA GLU A 141 -24.55 -3.07 6.78
C GLU A 141 -23.37 -2.12 6.97
N PRO A 142 -23.50 -1.06 7.78
CA PRO A 142 -22.45 -0.08 7.89
C PRO A 142 -21.25 -0.63 8.66
N PHE A 143 -20.04 -0.29 8.22
CA PHE A 143 -18.82 -0.60 8.95
C PHE A 143 -17.80 0.51 8.79
N LYS A 144 -16.78 0.49 9.66
CA LYS A 144 -15.77 1.53 9.74
C LYS A 144 -14.41 0.96 9.44
N VAL A 145 -13.61 1.76 8.75
CA VAL A 145 -12.19 1.55 8.54
C VAL A 145 -11.46 2.56 9.41
N TYR A 146 -10.49 2.10 10.19
CA TYR A 146 -9.73 2.94 11.09
C TYR A 146 -8.28 3.04 10.62
N LEU A 147 -7.68 4.21 10.77
CA LEU A 147 -6.24 4.40 10.65
C LEU A 147 -5.61 3.95 11.97
N LEU A 148 -4.64 3.04 11.89
CA LEU A 148 -3.84 2.58 13.02
C LEU A 148 -2.56 3.43 13.09
N LYS A 149 -2.45 4.26 14.13
CA LYS A 149 -1.29 5.10 14.36
C LYS A 149 -0.12 4.30 14.91
N ASN A 150 1.07 4.89 14.86
CA ASN A 150 2.31 4.27 15.34
C ASN A 150 2.31 3.95 16.84
N ASP A 151 1.50 4.65 17.64
CA ASP A 151 1.32 4.42 19.08
C ASP A 151 0.25 3.36 19.41
N GLY A 152 -0.34 2.72 18.40
CA GLY A 152 -1.41 1.73 18.56
C GLY A 152 -2.80 2.34 18.77
N SER A 153 -2.92 3.67 18.83
CA SER A 153 -4.23 4.33 18.84
C SER A 153 -4.86 4.32 17.43
N THR A 154 -6.17 4.53 17.38
CA THR A 154 -6.92 4.50 16.12
C THR A 154 -7.76 5.74 15.91
N GLU A 155 -7.88 6.18 14.66
CA GLU A 155 -8.82 7.23 14.24
C GLU A 155 -9.69 6.76 13.08
N LEU A 156 -10.88 7.36 12.91
CA LEU A 156 -11.75 7.01 11.80
C LEU A 156 -11.09 7.41 10.46
N PHE A 157 -10.96 6.46 9.55
CA PHE A 157 -10.38 6.69 8.22
C PHE A 157 -11.45 6.76 7.14
N ALA A 158 -12.41 5.84 7.18
CA ALA A 158 -13.56 5.78 6.27
C ALA A 158 -14.76 5.08 6.92
N GLN A 159 -15.92 5.26 6.33
CA GLN A 159 -17.16 4.58 6.70
C GLN A 159 -17.88 4.11 5.44
N HIS A 160 -18.42 2.90 5.51
CA HIS A 160 -19.19 2.20 4.50
C HIS A 160 -20.55 1.80 5.05
#